data_AF-A0A950EBQ6-F1
#
_entry.id   AF-A0A950EBQ6-F1
#
_cell.length_a   1.000
_cell.length_b   1.000
_cell.length_c   1.000
_cell.angle_alpha   90.00
_cell.angle_beta   90.00
_cell.angle_gamma   90.00
#
_symmetry.space_group_name_H-M   'P 1'
#
loop_
_entity.id
_entity.type
_entity.pdbx_description
1 polymer ?
#
loop_
_entity_poly.entity_id
_entity_poly.type
_entity_poly.pdbx_seq_one_letter_code
_entity_poly.pdbx_strand_id
1 'polypeptide(L)' 'MTIVEPPFVPDFAGATPDAVPEFSEEILADWRASKEESFGQDWPRVSLVLDELARHRIHLLDVSPSNIRKSTSRCR' A
#
# COMPACT_ATOMS: atom_id res chain seq x y z
N MET A 1 -13.46 11.19 19.08
CA MET A 1 -13.13 10.51 17.81
C MET A 1 -12.61 11.56 16.86
N THR A 2 -11.34 11.47 16.48
CA THR A 2 -10.73 12.41 15.53
C THR A 2 -10.80 11.77 14.15
N ILE A 3 -11.47 12.43 13.21
CA ILE A 3 -11.50 11.99 11.81
C ILE A 3 -10.17 12.41 11.19
N VAL A 4 -9.40 11.45 10.69
CA VAL A 4 -8.15 11.71 9.96
C VAL A 4 -8.47 12.02 8.50
N GLU A 5 -7.99 13.15 8.01
CA GLU A 5 -8.08 13.52 6.60
C GLU A 5 -6.92 12.90 5.82
N PRO A 6 -7.13 12.41 4.59
CA PRO A 6 -6.05 11.79 3.84
C PRO A 6 -4.92 12.78 3.48
N PRO A 7 -3.70 12.29 3.17
CA PRO A 7 -3.37 10.88 2.95
C PRO A 7 -3.08 10.14 4.26
N PHE A 8 -3.61 8.93 4.39
CA PHE A 8 -3.35 8.07 5.54
C PHE A 8 -3.29 6.60 5.09
N VAL A 9 -2.59 5.78 5.88
CA VAL A 9 -2.62 4.31 5.81
C VAL A 9 -3.32 3.84 7.10
N PRO A 10 -4.60 3.44 7.04
CA PRO A 10 -5.43 3.23 8.22
C PRO A 10 -5.28 1.82 8.82
N ASP A 11 -4.63 0.89 8.14
CA ASP A 11 -4.54 -0.49 8.63
C ASP A 11 -3.11 -1.05 8.62
N PHE A 12 -2.67 -1.48 9.81
CA PHE A 12 -1.46 -2.27 10.05
C PHE A 12 -1.80 -3.68 10.57
N ALA A 13 -3.07 -4.06 10.63
CA ALA A 13 -3.50 -5.40 11.00
C ALA A 13 -3.00 -6.38 9.93
N GLY A 14 -1.94 -7.12 10.25
CA GLY A 14 -1.20 -7.98 9.32
C GLY A 14 0.17 -7.43 8.89
N ALA A 15 0.61 -6.28 9.42
CA ALA A 15 1.98 -5.83 9.26
C ALA A 15 2.88 -6.60 10.25
N THR A 16 3.68 -7.52 9.73
CA THR A 16 4.67 -8.26 10.54
C THR A 16 6.00 -7.51 10.48
N PRO A 17 6.56 -7.07 11.62
CA PRO A 17 7.97 -6.68 11.64
C PRO A 17 8.82 -7.94 11.37
N ASP A 18 9.81 -7.79 10.50
CA ASP A 18 10.92 -8.74 10.29
C ASP A 18 10.66 -10.04 9.49
N ALA A 19 9.44 -10.34 9.06
CA ALA A 19 9.17 -11.47 8.17
C ALA A 19 8.77 -10.96 6.78
N VAL A 20 9.73 -10.88 5.86
CA VAL A 20 9.41 -10.77 4.44
C VAL A 20 8.71 -12.07 4.07
N PRO A 21 7.44 -12.06 3.65
CA PRO A 21 6.83 -13.27 3.15
C PRO A 21 7.61 -13.68 1.89
N GLU A 22 8.25 -14.85 1.95
CA GLU A 22 8.95 -15.45 0.81
C GLU A 22 7.92 -15.95 -0.20
N PHE A 23 7.34 -15.00 -0.94
CA PHE A 23 6.54 -15.31 -2.11
C PHE A 23 7.49 -15.58 -3.29
N SER A 24 7.19 -16.60 -4.09
CA SER A 24 7.90 -16.81 -5.34
C SER A 24 7.75 -15.60 -6.26
N GLU A 25 8.71 -15.40 -7.17
CA GLU A 25 8.66 -14.31 -8.16
C GLU A 25 7.36 -14.32 -8.97
N GLU A 26 6.80 -15.51 -9.23
CA GLU A 26 5.51 -15.70 -9.90
C GLU A 26 4.34 -15.15 -9.07
N ILE A 27 4.30 -15.46 -7.76
CA ILE A 27 3.26 -14.96 -6.86
C ILE A 27 3.37 -13.44 -6.69
N LEU A 28 4.60 -12.90 -6.64
CA LEU A 28 4.82 -11.45 -6.58
C LEU A 28 4.39 -10.75 -7.86
N ALA A 29 4.63 -11.34 -9.03
CA ALA A 29 4.23 -10.81 -10.32
C ALA A 29 2.70 -10.78 -10.46
N ASP A 30 2.03 -11.87 -10.10
CA ASP A 30 0.55 -11.96 -10.12
C ASP A 30 -0.09 -10.98 -9.13
N TRP A 31 0.43 -10.93 -7.91
CA TRP A 31 0.00 -9.94 -6.91
C TRP A 31 0.18 -8.51 -7.43
N ARG A 32 1.34 -8.20 -8.02
CA ARG A 32 1.64 -6.87 -8.58
C ARG A 32 0.67 -6.51 -9.70
N ALA A 33 0.38 -7.43 -10.62
CA ALA A 33 -0.58 -7.22 -11.69
C ALA A 33 -1.99 -6.95 -11.15
N SER A 34 -2.43 -7.71 -10.14
CA SER A 34 -3.72 -7.49 -9.47
C SER A 34 -3.81 -6.13 -8.78
N LYS A 35 -2.71 -5.68 -8.13
CA LYS A 35 -2.69 -4.33 -7.53
C LYS A 35 -2.64 -3.23 -8.58
N GLU A 36 -1.87 -3.40 -9.66
CA GLU A 36 -1.83 -2.45 -10.77
C GLU A 36 -3.22 -2.26 -11.39
N GLU A 37 -3.99 -3.34 -11.58
CA GLU A 37 -5.39 -3.25 -12.02
C GLU A 37 -6.26 -2.50 -11.00
N SER A 38 -6.15 -2.84 -9.72
CA SER A 38 -6.99 -2.27 -8.65
C SER A 38 -6.75 -0.77 -8.41
N PHE A 39 -5.51 -0.31 -8.56
CA PHE A 39 -5.13 1.10 -8.36
C PHE A 39 -5.06 1.90 -9.67
N GLY A 40 -5.00 1.22 -10.81
CA GLY A 40 -4.92 1.82 -12.14
C GLY A 40 -3.82 2.88 -12.22
N GLN A 41 -4.21 4.10 -12.60
CA GLN A 41 -3.27 5.22 -12.77
C GLN A 41 -2.57 5.66 -11.47
N ASP A 42 -3.12 5.33 -10.31
CA ASP A 42 -2.51 5.68 -9.02
C ASP A 42 -1.43 4.66 -8.58
N TRP A 43 -1.30 3.52 -9.28
CA TRP A 43 -0.35 2.45 -8.94
C TRP A 43 1.11 2.91 -8.80
N PRO A 44 1.68 3.73 -9.71
CA PRO A 44 3.06 4.20 -9.54
C PRO A 44 3.29 4.95 -8.23
N ARG A 45 2.30 5.71 -7.76
CA ARG A 45 2.40 6.46 -6.50
C ARG A 45 2.25 5.54 -5.29
N VAL A 46 1.33 4.57 -5.35
CA VAL A 46 1.14 3.58 -4.29
C VAL A 46 2.39 2.72 -4.13
N SER A 47 3.03 2.30 -5.24
CA SER A 47 4.30 1.56 -5.22
C SER A 47 5.39 2.32 -4.46
N LEU A 48 5.51 3.64 -4.63
CA LEU A 48 6.49 4.45 -3.89
C LEU A 48 6.22 4.46 -2.38
N VAL A 49 4.95 4.46 -1.97
CA VAL A 49 4.59 4.37 -0.54
C VAL A 49 4.97 3.00 0.01
N LEU A 50 4.70 1.92 -0.74
CA LEU A 50 5.07 0.57 -0.35
C LEU A 50 6.60 0.40 -0.25
N ASP A 51 7.36 0.95 -1.20
CA ASP A 51 8.83 0.93 -1.16
C ASP A 51 9.37 1.67 0.06
N GLU A 52 8.80 2.83 0.40
CA GLU A 52 9.20 3.58 1.59
C GLU A 52 8.89 2.79 2.87
N LEU A 53 7.70 2.19 2.98
CA LEU A 53 7.35 1.35 4.12
C LEU A 53 8.28 0.13 4.24
N ALA A 54 8.62 -0.51 3.12
CA ALA A 54 9.55 -1.63 3.10
C ALA A 54 10.96 -1.23 3.59
N ARG A 55 11.43 -0.01 3.30
CA ARG A 55 12.69 0.52 3.86
C ARG A 55 12.67 0.62 5.38
N HIS A 56 11.49 0.87 5.96
CA HIS A 56 11.28 0.87 7.41
C HIS A 56 10.94 -0.51 7.97
N ARG A 57 11.13 -1.60 7.20
CA ARG A 57 10.77 -2.98 7.57
C ARG A 57 9.28 -3.18 7.84
N ILE A 58 8.43 -2.33 7.25
CA ILE A 58 6.98 -2.41 7.34
C ILE A 58 6.46 -3.04 6.05
N HIS A 59 5.94 -4.26 6.16
CA HIS A 59 5.33 -4.98 5.04
C HIS A 59 3.81 -4.92 5.16
N LEU A 60 3.15 -4.14 4.31
CA LEU A 60 1.69 -4.11 4.22
C LEU A 60 1.20 -5.30 3.39
N LEU A 61 0.43 -6.19 4.01
CA LEU A 61 -0.18 -7.32 3.30
C LEU A 61 -1.53 -6.93 2.68
N ASP A 62 -2.32 -6.09 3.36
CA ASP A 62 -3.65 -5.68 2.90
C ASP A 62 -3.63 -4.37 2.08
N VAL A 63 -2.99 -4.46 0.91
CA VAL A 63 -2.89 -3.34 -0.04
C VAL A 63 -4.16 -3.27 -0.88
N SER A 64 -5.01 -2.27 -0.63
CA SER A 64 -6.25 -2.05 -1.36
C SER A 64 -6.62 -0.56 -1.43
N PRO A 65 -7.44 -0.12 -2.42
CA PRO A 65 -7.86 1.28 -2.52
C PRO A 65 -8.66 1.81 -1.32
N SER A 66 -9.23 0.92 -0.49
CA SER A 66 -9.85 1.30 0.79
C SER A 66 -8.80 1.65 1.85
N ASN A 67 -7.63 1.00 1.82
CA ASN A 67 -6.58 1.12 2.83
C ASN A 67 -5.45 2.07 2.42
N ILE A 68 -5.36 2.45 1.14
CA ILE A 68 -4.39 3.45 0.69
C ILE A 68 -5.17 4.52 -0.06
N ARG A 69 -5.49 5.60 0.65
CA ARG A 69 -6.27 6.72 0.10
C ARG A 69 -5.43 7.98 -0.04
N LYS A 70 -5.50 8.56 -1.24
CA LYS A 70 -4.96 9.90 -1.52
C LYS A 70 -5.82 10.99 -0.89
N SER A 71 -5.17 12.09 -0.51
CA SER A 71 -5.88 13.33 -0.17
C SER A 71 -6.50 13.90 -1.44
N THR A 72 -7.81 14.11 -1.44
CA THR A 72 -8.50 14.85 -2.51
C THR A 72 -8.44 16.36 -2.29
N SER A 73 -7.60 16.84 -1.36
CA SER A 73 -7.33 18.26 -1.17
C SER A 73 -6.74 18.84 -2.45
N ARG A 74 -7.62 19.32 -3.33
CA ARG A 74 -7.31 20.28 -4.37
C ARG A 74 -6.51 21.38 -3.70
N CYS A 75 -5.23 21.51 -4.06
CA CYS A 75 -4.59 22.82 -4.02
C CYS A 75 -5.47 23.74 -4.88
N ARG A 76 -6.27 24.59 -4.23
CA ARG A 76 -6.75 25.84 -4.81
C ARG A 76 -5.65 26.88 -4.65
#